data_AF-A0A6G7P1I6-F1
#
_entry.id   AF-A0A6G7P1I6-F1
#
_cell.length_a   1.000
_cell.length_b   1.000
_cell.length_c   1.000
_cell.angle_alpha   90.00
_cell.angle_beta   90.00
_cell.angle_gamma   90.00
#
_symmetry.space_group_name_H-M   'P 1'
#
loop_
_entity.id
_entity.type
_entity.pdbx_description
1 polymer ?
#
loop_
_entity_poly.entity_id
_entity_poly.type
_entity_poly.pdbx_seq_one_letter_code
_entity_poly.pdbx_strand_id
1 'polypeptide(L)'
;MAEHPAQAGPGPGRRALPADAPARVGTRPRTTKPPTPQAALGVGAVLFGPDGLLLGRHRLGTTELPGGTVEPGESLPDAVVRELAEETGLYADPADVRLLGMFLDRVGDVVRVTVGALVTAWRGEPADQPGESVGDWRWWPLDALPADLFECSAQILTAWRPDLPIDHPPAHFTPFT
;
A
#
# COMPACT_ATOMS: atom_id res chain seq x y z
N MET A 1 33.73 -14.97 -45.60
CA MET A 1 33.06 -14.29 -44.47
C MET A 1 31.65 -13.97 -44.91
N ALA A 2 30.68 -14.79 -44.52
CA ALA A 2 29.27 -14.62 -44.86
C ALA A 2 28.51 -14.28 -43.57
N GLU A 3 27.78 -13.16 -43.60
CA GLU A 3 26.94 -12.67 -42.51
C GLU A 3 25.67 -13.51 -42.41
N HIS A 4 25.34 -13.97 -41.20
CA HIS A 4 24.07 -14.59 -40.85
C HIS A 4 23.06 -13.49 -40.45
N PRO A 5 21.85 -13.43 -41.02
CA PRO A 5 20.81 -12.59 -40.47
C PRO A 5 20.11 -13.29 -39.30
N ALA A 6 19.99 -12.58 -38.18
CA ALA A 6 19.23 -12.99 -37.01
C ALA A 6 17.72 -12.99 -37.33
N GLN A 7 17.05 -14.09 -37.01
CA GLN A 7 15.60 -14.20 -37.12
C GLN A 7 14.93 -13.49 -35.94
N ALA A 8 13.99 -12.59 -36.23
CA ALA A 8 13.15 -11.93 -35.24
C ALA A 8 12.05 -12.90 -34.76
N GLY A 9 11.97 -13.10 -33.44
CA GLY A 9 10.92 -13.88 -32.79
C GLY A 9 9.52 -13.23 -32.90
N PRO A 10 8.44 -14.00 -32.74
CA PRO A 10 7.08 -13.52 -32.93
C PRO A 10 6.71 -12.52 -31.84
N GLY A 11 6.28 -11.33 -32.25
CA GLY A 11 5.79 -10.28 -31.35
C GLY A 11 4.51 -10.68 -30.61
N PRO A 12 4.15 -9.96 -29.53
CA PRO A 12 3.03 -10.33 -28.67
C PRO A 12 1.73 -10.34 -29.46
N GLY A 13 1.03 -11.48 -29.40
CA GLY A 13 -0.21 -11.72 -30.12
C GLY A 13 -1.26 -10.65 -29.81
N ARG A 14 -1.76 -9.97 -30.85
CA ARG A 14 -2.91 -9.09 -30.73
C ARG A 14 -4.13 -9.93 -30.33
N ARG A 15 -4.61 -9.75 -29.11
CA ARG A 15 -5.90 -10.27 -28.67
C ARG A 15 -6.97 -9.68 -29.59
N ALA A 16 -7.62 -10.53 -30.40
CA ALA A 16 -8.73 -10.11 -31.25
C ALA A 16 -9.86 -9.61 -30.33
N LEU A 17 -10.23 -8.34 -30.48
CA LEU A 17 -11.39 -7.78 -29.79
C LEU A 17 -12.66 -8.22 -30.52
N PRO A 18 -13.78 -8.43 -29.79
CA PRO A 18 -15.08 -8.71 -30.41
C PRO A 18 -15.44 -7.65 -31.45
N ALA A 19 -16.10 -8.05 -32.54
CA ALA A 19 -16.45 -7.19 -33.67
C ALA A 19 -17.32 -5.96 -33.29
N ASP A 20 -18.00 -6.02 -32.14
CA ASP A 20 -18.88 -4.97 -31.61
C ASP A 20 -18.25 -4.14 -30.46
N ALA A 21 -16.93 -4.23 -30.25
CA ALA A 21 -16.28 -3.38 -29.26
C ALA A 21 -16.36 -1.90 -29.69
N PRO A 22 -16.78 -0.97 -28.81
CA PRO A 22 -16.79 0.44 -29.14
C PRO A 22 -15.39 0.88 -29.55
N ALA A 23 -15.31 1.66 -30.64
CA ALA A 23 -14.04 2.18 -31.13
C ALA A 23 -13.31 2.89 -29.99
N ARG A 24 -12.04 2.53 -29.73
CA ARG A 24 -11.23 3.27 -28.77
C ARG A 24 -11.24 4.73 -29.19
N VAL A 25 -11.63 5.60 -28.26
CA VAL A 25 -11.53 7.05 -28.45
C VAL A 25 -10.09 7.38 -28.85
N GLY A 26 -9.93 8.12 -29.94
CA GLY A 26 -8.62 8.61 -30.37
C GLY A 26 -8.10 9.62 -29.34
N THR A 27 -7.25 9.18 -28.42
CA THR A 27 -6.62 10.04 -27.43
C THR A 27 -5.22 10.44 -27.89
N ARG A 28 -4.85 11.72 -27.69
CA ARG A 28 -3.45 12.14 -27.82
C ARG A 28 -2.60 11.32 -26.83
N PRO A 29 -1.45 10.76 -27.22
CA PRO A 29 -0.55 10.08 -26.29
C PRO A 29 -0.16 11.02 -25.14
N ARG A 30 -0.03 10.47 -23.93
CA ARG A 30 0.54 11.23 -22.80
C ARG A 30 1.96 11.68 -23.15
N THR A 31 2.35 12.85 -22.63
CA THR A 31 3.74 13.31 -22.67
C THR A 31 4.66 12.29 -21.99
N THR A 32 5.87 12.10 -22.53
CA THR A 32 6.90 11.24 -21.95
C THR A 32 7.77 11.97 -20.92
N LYS A 33 7.69 13.31 -20.87
CA LYS A 33 8.39 14.10 -19.85
C LYS A 33 7.70 13.87 -18.48
N PRO A 34 8.43 13.42 -17.44
CA PRO A 34 7.84 13.26 -16.12
C PRO A 34 7.41 14.62 -15.55
N PRO A 35 6.24 14.70 -14.88
CA PRO A 35 5.84 15.90 -14.16
C PRO A 35 6.72 16.09 -12.91
N THR A 36 6.76 17.31 -12.39
CA THR A 36 7.33 17.57 -11.06
C THR A 36 6.50 16.83 -10.00
N PRO A 37 7.12 16.06 -9.09
CA PRO A 37 6.42 15.46 -7.96
C PRO A 37 5.81 16.54 -7.05
N GLN A 38 4.50 16.49 -6.83
CA GLN A 38 3.75 17.46 -6.01
C GLN A 38 3.00 16.79 -4.84
N ALA A 39 3.13 15.47 -4.72
CA ALA A 39 2.46 14.68 -3.71
C ALA A 39 3.38 13.61 -3.13
N ALA A 40 3.17 13.29 -1.86
CA ALA A 40 3.73 12.11 -1.21
C ALA A 40 2.72 10.97 -1.29
N LEU A 41 3.20 9.75 -1.53
CA LEU A 41 2.39 8.54 -1.58
C LEU A 41 2.92 7.55 -0.54
N GLY A 42 2.05 7.13 0.38
CA GLY A 42 2.37 6.13 1.39
C GLY A 42 1.35 5.00 1.42
N VAL A 43 1.72 3.91 2.07
CA VAL A 43 0.88 2.72 2.32
C VAL A 43 0.82 2.41 3.81
N GLY A 44 -0.28 1.83 4.26
CA GLY A 44 -0.40 1.25 5.60
C GLY A 44 -1.10 -0.10 5.54
N ALA A 45 -0.56 -1.08 6.25
CA ALA A 45 -0.93 -2.50 6.14
C ALA A 45 -1.67 -2.99 7.39
N VAL A 46 -2.90 -3.45 7.20
CA VAL A 46 -3.67 -4.16 8.22
C VAL A 46 -3.29 -5.63 8.20
N LEU A 47 -2.77 -6.13 9.32
CA LEU A 47 -2.55 -7.55 9.58
C LEU A 47 -3.43 -7.95 10.77
N PHE A 48 -4.44 -8.77 10.52
CA PHE A 48 -5.35 -9.26 11.54
C PHE A 48 -5.40 -10.79 11.53
N GLY A 49 -4.91 -11.39 12.62
CA GLY A 49 -4.80 -12.84 12.79
C GLY A 49 -5.52 -13.33 14.05
N PRO A 50 -5.30 -14.61 14.43
CA PRO A 50 -5.91 -15.19 15.62
C PRO A 50 -5.49 -14.48 16.92
N ASP A 51 -4.29 -13.91 16.96
CA ASP A 51 -3.75 -13.23 18.14
C ASP A 51 -4.12 -11.73 18.20
N GLY A 52 -4.71 -11.18 17.13
CA GLY A 52 -5.17 -9.80 17.09
C GLY A 52 -4.69 -9.01 15.86
N LEU A 53 -4.77 -7.68 15.97
CA LEU A 53 -4.28 -6.71 15.01
C LEU A 53 -2.83 -6.34 15.32
N LEU A 54 -1.94 -6.43 14.34
CA LEU A 54 -0.55 -6.00 14.51
C LEU A 54 -0.46 -4.48 14.55
N LEU A 55 0.17 -3.95 15.61
CA LEU A 55 0.52 -2.54 15.73
C LEU A 55 1.90 -2.40 16.38
N GLY A 56 2.63 -1.36 15.97
CA GLY A 56 3.96 -1.03 16.49
C GLY A 56 4.00 0.37 17.08
N ARG A 57 4.92 0.60 18.02
CA ARG A 57 5.17 1.89 18.65
C ARG A 57 6.19 2.69 17.86
N HIS A 58 5.77 3.82 17.31
CA HIS A 58 6.68 4.79 16.73
C HIS A 58 7.44 5.54 17.84
N ARG A 59 8.71 5.86 17.61
CA ARG A 59 9.58 6.59 18.56
C ARG A 59 9.06 7.98 18.96
N LEU A 60 8.12 8.55 18.19
CA LEU A 60 7.45 9.82 18.50
C LEU A 60 6.21 9.65 19.39
N GLY A 61 5.91 8.42 19.82
CA GLY A 61 4.91 8.14 20.85
C GLY A 61 3.53 7.73 20.33
N THR A 62 3.34 7.58 19.02
CA THR A 62 2.12 7.02 18.42
C THR A 62 2.24 5.52 18.22
N THR A 63 1.10 4.84 18.16
CA THR A 63 1.00 3.44 17.78
C THR A 63 0.44 3.33 16.35
N GLU A 64 1.05 2.53 15.48
CA GLU A 64 0.73 2.53 14.05
C GLU A 64 0.77 1.16 13.38
N LEU A 65 0.08 1.08 12.25
CA LEU A 65 0.19 -0.03 11.31
C LEU A 65 1.58 -0.04 10.67
N PRO A 66 2.11 -1.21 10.27
CA PRO A 66 3.27 -1.26 9.38
C PRO A 66 3.00 -0.47 8.10
N GLY A 67 4.00 0.25 7.61
CA GLY A 67 3.87 0.98 6.37
C GLY A 67 4.85 2.14 6.24
N GLY A 68 4.87 2.73 5.04
CA GLY A 68 5.81 3.78 4.74
C GLY A 68 5.58 4.39 3.37
N THR A 69 6.64 4.93 2.79
CA THR A 69 6.56 5.69 1.53
C THR A 69 6.72 4.74 0.34
N VAL A 70 5.89 4.93 -0.68
CA VAL A 70 6.02 4.16 -1.92
C VAL A 70 7.23 4.67 -2.70
N GLU A 71 8.12 3.76 -3.10
CA GLU A 71 9.33 4.12 -3.84
C GLU A 71 9.07 4.31 -5.34
N PRO A 72 9.93 5.08 -6.05
CA PRO A 72 9.79 5.27 -7.49
C PRO A 72 9.84 3.96 -8.28
N GLY A 73 8.78 3.67 -9.02
CA GLY A 73 8.68 2.50 -9.90
C GLY A 73 8.09 1.25 -9.22
N GLU A 74 7.79 1.34 -7.93
CA GLU A 74 7.17 0.27 -7.15
C GLU A 74 5.64 0.24 -7.33
N SER A 75 5.03 -0.93 -7.21
CA SER A 75 3.57 -1.07 -7.13
C SER A 75 3.08 -0.92 -5.68
N LEU A 76 1.81 -0.57 -5.48
CA LEU A 76 1.26 -0.46 -4.11
C LEU A 76 1.37 -1.77 -3.30
N PRO A 77 1.07 -2.96 -3.86
CA PRO A 77 1.32 -4.22 -3.18
C PRO A 77 2.80 -4.48 -2.87
N ASP A 78 3.71 -4.17 -3.79
CA ASP A 78 5.15 -4.37 -3.55
C ASP A 78 5.64 -3.48 -2.41
N ALA A 79 5.18 -2.21 -2.35
CA ALA A 79 5.50 -1.30 -1.26
C ALA A 79 5.01 -1.83 0.09
N VAL A 80 3.77 -2.35 0.15
CA VAL A 80 3.24 -2.97 1.37
C VAL A 80 4.11 -4.14 1.83
N VAL A 81 4.54 -5.00 0.91
CA VAL A 81 5.36 -6.18 1.23
C VAL A 81 6.77 -5.77 1.68
N ARG A 82 7.38 -4.79 1.00
CA ARG A 82 8.71 -4.26 1.37
C ARG A 82 8.68 -3.63 2.75
N GLU A 83 7.79 -2.67 2.99
CA GLU A 83 7.66 -1.97 4.29
C GLU A 83 7.39 -2.98 5.41
N LEU A 84 6.49 -3.95 5.18
CA LEU A 84 6.22 -5.00 6.15
C LEU A 84 7.48 -5.80 6.50
N ALA A 85 8.29 -6.17 5.51
CA ALA A 85 9.53 -6.91 5.73
C ALA A 85 10.61 -6.05 6.43
N GLU A 86 10.76 -4.79 6.02
CA GLU A 86 11.73 -3.84 6.57
C GLU A 86 11.42 -3.47 8.03
N GLU A 87 10.15 -3.28 8.37
CA GLU A 87 9.76 -2.82 9.72
C GLU A 87 9.56 -3.95 10.72
N THR A 88 9.06 -5.11 10.27
CA THR A 88 8.59 -6.19 11.16
C THR A 88 9.35 -7.50 10.97
N GLY A 89 10.06 -7.67 9.85
CA GLY A 89 10.63 -8.96 9.45
C GLY A 89 9.61 -9.98 8.94
N LEU A 90 8.33 -9.61 8.81
CA LEU A 90 7.29 -10.47 8.24
C LEU A 90 7.36 -10.51 6.71
N TYR A 91 7.04 -11.67 6.14
CA TYR A 91 7.01 -11.86 4.69
C TYR A 91 5.59 -12.10 4.20
N ALA A 92 5.17 -11.40 3.15
CA ALA A 92 3.92 -11.63 2.45
C ALA A 92 4.16 -11.67 0.93
N ASP A 93 3.28 -12.33 0.19
CA ASP A 93 3.29 -12.25 -1.27
C ASP A 93 2.46 -11.02 -1.71
N PRO A 94 2.85 -10.26 -2.74
CA PRO A 94 2.01 -9.19 -3.30
C PRO A 94 0.60 -9.67 -3.67
N ALA A 95 0.42 -10.95 -4.04
CA ALA A 95 -0.87 -11.56 -4.32
C ALA A 95 -1.76 -11.75 -3.07
N ASP A 96 -1.20 -11.64 -1.87
CA ASP A 96 -1.91 -11.69 -0.59
C ASP A 96 -2.29 -10.29 -0.08
N VAL A 97 -1.91 -9.23 -0.80
CA VAL A 97 -2.29 -7.85 -0.49
C VAL A 97 -3.62 -7.51 -1.17
N ARG A 98 -4.56 -6.94 -0.40
CA ARG A 98 -5.82 -6.39 -0.88
C ARG A 98 -5.85 -4.91 -0.58
N LEU A 99 -5.78 -4.07 -1.61
CA LEU A 99 -5.85 -2.63 -1.43
C LEU A 99 -7.30 -2.22 -1.10
N LEU A 100 -7.48 -1.45 -0.04
CA LEU A 100 -8.79 -0.99 0.43
C LEU A 100 -9.24 0.26 -0.33
N GLY A 101 -8.32 1.19 -0.52
CA GLY A 101 -8.60 2.48 -1.12
C GLY A 101 -7.57 3.53 -0.71
N MET A 102 -7.83 4.77 -1.06
CA MET A 102 -6.93 5.89 -0.78
C MET A 102 -7.61 6.97 0.07
N PHE A 103 -6.79 7.58 0.92
CA PHE A 103 -7.09 8.77 1.69
C PHE A 103 -6.31 9.93 1.12
N LEU A 104 -6.97 11.07 0.97
CA LEU A 104 -6.36 12.31 0.50
C LEU A 104 -6.35 13.33 1.63
N ASP A 105 -5.15 13.79 2.00
CA ASP A 105 -4.95 14.84 2.98
C ASP A 105 -3.87 15.84 2.52
N ARG A 106 -3.52 16.78 3.39
CA ARG A 106 -2.52 17.81 3.12
C ARG A 106 -1.65 18.03 4.35
N VAL A 107 -0.33 18.00 4.12
CA VAL A 107 0.67 18.36 5.12
C VAL A 107 1.39 19.61 4.60
N GLY A 108 1.10 20.77 5.19
CA GLY A 108 1.59 22.05 4.68
C GLY A 108 1.01 22.36 3.30
N ASP A 109 1.88 22.49 2.28
CA ASP A 109 1.51 22.65 0.87
C ASP A 109 1.58 21.35 0.06
N VAL A 110 2.00 20.25 0.68
CA VAL A 110 2.14 18.94 0.04
C VAL A 110 0.84 18.16 0.16
N VAL A 111 0.34 17.69 -0.99
CA VAL A 111 -0.74 16.71 -1.03
C VAL A 111 -0.17 15.37 -0.57
N ARG A 112 -0.80 14.71 0.40
CA ARG A 112 -0.43 13.35 0.77
C ARG A 112 -1.58 12.40 0.42
N VAL A 113 -1.19 11.27 -0.15
CA VAL A 113 -2.06 10.17 -0.50
C VAL A 113 -1.62 8.98 0.33
N THR A 114 -2.50 8.46 1.16
CA THR A 114 -2.24 7.23 1.93
C THR A 114 -3.14 6.13 1.39
N VAL A 115 -2.57 4.98 1.04
CA VAL A 115 -3.33 3.80 0.60
C VAL A 115 -3.40 2.78 1.75
N GLY A 116 -4.61 2.45 2.16
CA GLY A 116 -4.83 1.35 3.10
C GLY A 116 -4.81 0.01 2.39
N ALA A 117 -4.19 -0.99 2.99
CA ALA A 117 -4.17 -2.36 2.48
C ALA A 117 -4.47 -3.37 3.58
N LEU A 118 -5.07 -4.49 3.22
CA LEU A 118 -5.23 -5.68 4.05
C LEU A 118 -4.27 -6.76 3.55
N VAL A 119 -3.40 -7.27 4.41
CA VAL A 119 -2.54 -8.41 4.12
C VAL A 119 -3.24 -9.67 4.61
N THR A 120 -3.55 -10.57 3.68
CA THR A 120 -4.43 -11.74 3.94
C THR A 120 -3.67 -13.00 4.33
N ALA A 121 -2.37 -13.07 4.03
CA ALA A 121 -1.47 -14.12 4.47
C ALA A 121 -0.05 -13.59 4.61
N TRP A 122 0.68 -14.10 5.59
CA TRP A 122 2.08 -13.76 5.86
C TRP A 122 2.81 -14.93 6.52
N ARG A 123 4.13 -14.80 6.68
CA ARG A 123 5.00 -15.77 7.34
C ARG A 123 5.98 -15.05 8.27
N GLY A 124 6.36 -15.73 9.33
CA GLY A 124 7.26 -15.23 10.36
C GLY A 124 6.51 -14.68 11.57
N GLU A 125 7.28 -14.24 12.55
CA GLU A 125 6.80 -13.53 13.72
C GLU A 125 7.35 -12.10 13.69
N PRO A 126 6.56 -11.09 14.07
CA PRO A 126 7.02 -9.71 14.03
C PRO A 126 8.14 -9.50 15.07
N ALA A 127 9.16 -8.77 14.67
CA ALA A 127 10.27 -8.38 15.52
C ALA A 127 10.81 -7.01 15.12
N ASP A 128 11.34 -6.27 16.09
CA ASP A 128 11.97 -4.97 15.87
C ASP A 128 13.17 -5.10 14.92
N GLN A 129 13.16 -4.30 13.86
CA GLN A 129 14.23 -4.29 12.86
C GLN A 129 15.23 -3.14 13.13
N PRO A 130 16.54 -3.37 12.95
CA PRO A 130 17.54 -2.33 13.23
C PRO A 130 17.41 -1.13 12.29
N GLY A 131 17.31 0.07 12.88
CA GLY A 131 17.27 1.33 12.13
C GLY A 131 15.86 1.90 11.94
N GLU A 132 14.83 1.12 12.28
CA GLU A 132 13.45 1.51 12.08
C GLU A 132 12.93 2.45 13.17
N SER A 133 11.99 3.30 12.77
CA SER A 133 11.37 4.27 13.68
C SER A 133 10.19 3.69 14.46
N VAL A 134 9.68 2.54 14.02
CA VAL A 134 8.60 1.76 14.62
C VAL A 134 9.16 0.43 15.13
N GLY A 135 8.77 0.04 16.34
CA GLY A 135 9.13 -1.24 16.96
C GLY A 135 8.12 -1.60 18.05
N ASP A 136 8.51 -2.40 19.04
CA ASP A 136 7.61 -2.91 20.09
C ASP A 136 6.31 -3.47 19.51
N TRP A 137 6.46 -4.28 18.45
CA TRP A 137 5.36 -4.87 17.70
C TRP A 137 4.53 -5.81 18.58
N ARG A 138 3.21 -5.58 18.60
CA ARG A 138 2.26 -6.36 19.41
C ARG A 138 0.99 -6.67 18.64
N TRP A 139 0.43 -7.83 18.95
CA TRP A 139 -0.92 -8.21 18.53
C TRP A 139 -1.94 -7.68 19.54
N TRP A 140 -2.83 -6.81 19.08
CA TRP A 140 -3.85 -6.17 19.90
C TRP A 140 -5.24 -6.75 19.64
N PRO A 141 -6.01 -7.13 20.67
CA PRO A 141 -7.41 -7.47 20.47
C PRO A 141 -8.19 -6.21 20.05
N LEU A 142 -9.19 -6.38 19.16
CA LEU A 142 -9.89 -5.25 18.54
C LEU A 142 -10.76 -4.43 19.52
N ASP A 143 -11.09 -5.00 20.68
CA ASP A 143 -11.85 -4.35 21.75
C ASP A 143 -10.96 -3.65 22.79
N ALA A 144 -9.63 -3.72 22.66
CA ALA A 144 -8.69 -3.02 23.52
C ALA A 144 -7.52 -2.39 22.74
N LEU A 145 -7.81 -1.80 21.58
CA LEU A 145 -6.84 -1.05 20.79
C LEU A 145 -6.23 0.12 21.59
N PRO A 146 -4.98 0.52 21.31
CA PRO A 146 -4.32 1.62 22.00
C PRO A 146 -5.02 2.95 21.68
N ALA A 147 -5.05 3.86 22.67
CA ALA A 147 -5.70 5.16 22.52
C ALA A 147 -4.89 6.17 21.69
N ASP A 148 -3.61 5.91 21.47
CA ASP A 148 -2.65 6.81 20.80
C ASP A 148 -2.31 6.35 19.37
N LEU A 149 -3.34 5.93 18.62
CA LEU A 149 -3.16 5.57 17.22
C LEU A 149 -2.68 6.77 16.39
N PHE A 150 -1.71 6.52 15.50
CA PHE A 150 -1.36 7.47 14.46
C PHE A 150 -2.56 7.70 13.54
N GLU A 151 -2.79 8.96 13.14
CA GLU A 151 -4.01 9.38 12.44
C GLU A 151 -4.29 8.56 11.17
N CYS A 152 -3.29 8.35 10.32
CA CYS A 152 -3.44 7.54 9.11
C CYS A 152 -3.81 6.08 9.42
N SER A 153 -3.24 5.52 10.49
CA SER A 153 -3.55 4.16 10.92
C SER A 153 -4.99 4.05 11.40
N ALA A 154 -5.46 5.02 12.19
CA ALA A 154 -6.84 5.09 12.64
C ALA A 154 -7.82 5.18 11.44
N GLN A 155 -7.52 6.02 10.45
CA GLN A 155 -8.31 6.17 9.23
C GLN A 155 -8.37 4.87 8.41
N ILE A 156 -7.24 4.18 8.23
CA ILE A 156 -7.19 2.90 7.51
C ILE A 156 -8.02 1.84 8.26
N LEU A 157 -7.89 1.77 9.58
CA LEU A 157 -8.61 0.81 10.41
C LEU A 157 -10.12 1.00 10.34
N THR A 158 -10.62 2.22 10.38
CA THR A 158 -12.07 2.50 10.27
C THR A 158 -12.60 2.30 8.85
N ALA A 159 -11.78 2.42 7.81
CA ALA A 159 -12.17 2.03 6.45
C ALA A 159 -12.20 0.51 6.26
N TRP A 160 -11.25 -0.22 6.86
CA TRP A 160 -11.24 -1.69 6.86
C TRP A 160 -12.41 -2.27 7.66
N ARG A 161 -12.65 -1.71 8.86
CA ARG A 161 -13.66 -2.16 9.80
C ARG A 161 -14.36 -0.96 10.46
N PRO A 162 -15.48 -0.48 9.89
CA PRO A 162 -16.18 0.73 10.34
C PRO A 162 -16.82 0.64 11.74
N ASP A 163 -16.98 -0.56 12.29
CA ASP A 163 -17.54 -0.81 13.63
C ASP A 163 -16.49 -0.74 14.75
N LEU A 164 -15.22 -0.50 14.43
CA LEU A 164 -14.19 -0.29 15.46
C LEU A 164 -14.47 0.99 16.28
N PRO A 165 -14.26 0.96 17.61
CA PRO A 165 -14.50 2.10 18.49
C PRO A 165 -13.33 3.11 18.42
N ILE A 166 -12.98 3.57 17.21
CA ILE A 166 -11.89 4.50 16.94
C ILE A 166 -12.49 5.82 16.49
N ASP A 167 -12.12 6.90 17.18
CA ASP A 167 -12.38 8.27 16.73
C ASP A 167 -11.12 8.83 16.07
N HIS A 168 -11.28 9.56 14.96
CA HIS A 168 -10.17 10.20 14.26
C HIS A 168 -10.65 11.41 13.45
N PRO A 169 -9.75 12.35 13.11
CA PRO A 169 -10.07 13.45 12.20
C PRO A 169 -10.68 12.95 10.88
N PRO A 170 -11.73 13.62 10.35
CA PRO A 170 -12.38 13.19 9.12
C PRO A 170 -11.38 13.10 7.95
N ALA A 171 -11.48 12.02 7.19
CA ALA A 171 -10.69 11.82 5.98
C ALA A 171 -11.59 11.47 4.80
N HIS A 172 -11.25 11.98 3.62
CA HIS A 172 -11.92 11.57 2.39
C HIS A 172 -11.34 10.24 1.91
N PHE A 173 -12.12 9.18 2.08
CA PHE A 173 -11.77 7.83 1.62
C PHE A 173 -12.41 7.53 0.25
N THR A 174 -11.60 7.05 -0.69
CA THR A 174 -12.06 6.55 -1.99
C THR A 174 -11.71 5.06 -2.09
N PRO A 175 -12.70 4.14 -2.06
CA PRO A 175 -12.45 2.71 -2.12
C PRO A 175 -11.93 2.29 -3.49
N PHE A 176 -11.07 1.27 -3.52
CA PHE A 176 -10.73 0.58 -4.76
C PHE A 176 -11.75 -0.54 -5.02
N THR A 177 -12.05 -0.76 -6.30
CA THR A 177 -13.06 -1.73 -6.78
C THR A 177 -12.41 -2.98 -7.34
#